data_AF-A0A6A8QG55-F1
#
_entry.id   AF-A0A6A8QG55-F1
#
_cell.length_a   1.000
_cell.length_b   1.000
_cell.length_c   1.000
_cell.angle_alpha   90.00
_cell.angle_beta   90.00
_cell.angle_gamma   90.00
#
_symmetry.space_group_name_H-M   'P 1'
#
loop_
_entity.id
_entity.type
_entity.pdbx_description
1 polymer ?
#
loop_
_entity_poly.entity_id
_entity_poly.type
_entity_poly.pdbx_seq_one_letter_code
_entity_poly.pdbx_strand_id
1 'polypeptide(L)'
;MAPALHDFAETAAVLNQLDLLITVDTAVAHLAGALGVSTFLLLHHVSDWRWFDREDRSPWYPSLRLFRQPARGQWIPALDRMEQALSRQPGDRPAHLSVD
;
A
#
# COMPACT_ATOMS: atom_id res chain seq x y z
N MET A 1 -19.32 4.28 -14.32
CA MET A 1 -17.93 3.81 -14.11
C MET A 1 -17.08 5.05 -13.85
N ALA A 2 -16.09 4.97 -12.96
CA ALA A 2 -15.12 6.05 -12.79
C ALA A 2 -14.36 6.28 -14.12
N PRO A 3 -13.86 7.50 -14.38
CA PRO A 3 -13.04 7.77 -15.58
C PRO A 3 -11.79 6.89 -15.61
N ALA A 4 -11.36 6.51 -16.83
CA ALA A 4 -10.13 5.76 -17.01
C ALA A 4 -8.92 6.65 -16.70
N LEU A 5 -7.89 6.05 -16.10
CA LEU A 5 -6.57 6.66 -15.93
C LEU A 5 -5.65 6.10 -17.01
N HIS A 6 -5.00 6.98 -17.76
CA HIS A 6 -4.31 6.62 -19.01
C HIS A 6 -2.81 6.50 -18.85
N ASP A 7 -2.23 7.12 -17.81
CA ASP A 7 -0.80 7.03 -17.51
C ASP A 7 -0.50 7.07 -15.99
N PHE A 8 0.79 7.00 -15.66
CA PHE A 8 1.24 7.07 -14.26
C PHE A 8 1.12 8.45 -13.64
N ALA A 9 1.11 9.54 -14.43
CA ALA A 9 0.93 10.88 -13.90
C ALA A 9 -0.51 11.09 -13.43
N GLU A 10 -1.50 10.64 -14.20
CA GLU A 10 -2.91 10.64 -13.81
C GLU A 10 -3.14 9.72 -12.60
N THR A 11 -2.50 8.55 -12.57
CA THR A 11 -2.54 7.65 -11.40
C THR A 11 -1.94 8.32 -10.16
N ALA A 12 -0.78 8.97 -10.28
CA ALA A 12 -0.14 9.70 -9.20
C ALA A 12 -1.03 10.85 -8.67
N ALA A 13 -1.69 11.58 -9.57
CA ALA A 13 -2.59 12.67 -9.20
C ALA A 13 -3.78 12.17 -8.35
N VAL A 14 -4.31 10.98 -8.65
CA VAL A 14 -5.34 10.34 -7.81
C VAL A 14 -4.75 9.83 -6.50
N LEU A 15 -3.59 9.16 -6.53
CA LEU A 15 -2.94 8.62 -5.33
C LEU A 15 -2.66 9.72 -4.28
N ASN A 16 -2.25 10.91 -4.71
CA ASN A 16 -1.98 12.04 -3.82
C ASN A 16 -3.24 12.62 -3.16
N GLN A 17 -4.44 12.23 -3.58
CA GLN A 17 -5.70 12.60 -2.93
C GLN A 17 -6.20 11.56 -1.94
N LEU A 18 -5.55 10.39 -1.85
CA LEU A 18 -5.96 9.32 -0.94
C LEU A 18 -5.31 9.49 0.43
N ASP A 19 -6.09 9.27 1.49
CA ASP A 19 -5.55 9.15 2.86
C ASP A 19 -4.82 7.80 3.07
N LEU A 20 -5.24 6.76 2.32
CA LEU A 20 -4.67 5.42 2.36
C LEU A 20 -4.96 4.67 1.05
N LEU A 21 -3.94 4.01 0.50
CA LEU A 21 -4.10 2.99 -0.55
C LEU A 21 -4.08 1.59 0.08
N ILE A 22 -5.08 0.74 -0.23
CA ILE A 22 -5.04 -0.69 0.06
C ILE A 22 -4.94 -1.44 -1.27
N THR A 23 -3.88 -2.23 -1.48
CA THR A 23 -3.62 -2.88 -2.76
C THR A 23 -2.82 -4.18 -2.61
N VAL A 24 -2.55 -4.84 -3.74
CA VAL A 24 -1.64 -5.99 -3.88
C VAL A 24 -0.38 -5.58 -4.65
N ASP A 25 0.61 -6.47 -4.72
CA ASP A 25 1.89 -6.25 -5.42
C ASP A 25 1.67 -5.91 -6.92
N THR A 26 1.78 -4.63 -7.24
CA THR A 26 1.49 -4.04 -8.56
C THR A 26 2.33 -2.78 -8.78
N ALA A 27 2.42 -2.32 -10.02
CA ALA A 27 3.07 -1.04 -10.35
C ALA A 27 2.52 0.15 -9.54
N VAL A 28 1.22 0.13 -9.20
CA VAL A 28 0.57 1.19 -8.40
C VAL A 28 1.09 1.21 -6.96
N ALA A 29 1.40 0.04 -6.37
CA ALA A 29 2.00 -0.03 -5.03
C ALA A 29 3.39 0.62 -4.99
N HIS A 30 4.18 0.42 -6.05
CA HIS A 30 5.50 1.04 -6.19
C HIS A 30 5.40 2.54 -6.42
N LEU A 31 4.46 3.00 -7.25
CA LEU A 31 4.23 4.42 -7.46
C LEU A 31 3.79 5.10 -6.15
N ALA A 32 2.85 4.52 -5.41
CA ALA A 32 2.42 5.03 -4.12
C ALA A 32 3.57 5.10 -3.11
N GLY A 33 4.42 4.06 -3.04
CA GLY A 33 5.61 4.04 -2.21
C GLY A 33 6.64 5.11 -2.57
N ALA A 34 6.84 5.37 -3.88
CA ALA A 34 7.72 6.42 -4.36
C ALA A 34 7.19 7.83 -4.05
N LEU A 35 5.86 8.00 -4.01
CA LEU A 35 5.20 9.26 -3.66
C LEU A 35 5.03 9.45 -2.14
N GLY A 36 5.40 8.47 -1.32
CA GLY A 36 5.22 8.53 0.13
C GLY A 36 3.77 8.39 0.59
N VAL A 37 2.86 7.95 -0.28
CA VAL A 37 1.46 7.74 0.06
C VAL A 37 1.34 6.56 1.03
N SER A 38 0.61 6.76 2.13
CA SER A 38 0.32 5.72 3.11
C SER A 38 -0.35 4.54 2.41
N THR A 39 0.23 3.34 2.51
CA THR A 39 -0.20 2.18 1.74
C THR A 39 -0.19 0.91 2.57
N PHE A 40 -1.29 0.15 2.54
CA PHE A 40 -1.35 -1.22 3.02
C PHE A 40 -1.21 -2.17 1.83
N LEU A 41 -0.16 -2.98 1.83
CA LEU A 41 0.16 -3.91 0.76
C LEU A 41 -0.11 -5.35 1.19
N LEU A 42 -1.07 -6.00 0.52
CA LEU A 42 -1.36 -7.42 0.69
C LEU A 42 -0.40 -8.26 -0.15
N LEU A 43 0.23 -9.23 0.52
CA LEU A 43 1.25 -10.09 -0.06
C LEU A 43 0.86 -11.56 0.09
N HIS A 44 1.00 -12.33 -0.99
CA HIS A 44 0.85 -13.78 -0.94
C HIS A 44 2.02 -14.44 -0.19
N HIS A 45 1.87 -15.71 0.19
CA HIS A 45 2.87 -16.41 1.01
C HIS A 45 4.29 -16.39 0.40
N VAL A 46 4.40 -16.59 -0.92
CA VAL A 46 5.69 -16.67 -1.64
C VAL A 46 5.89 -15.40 -2.47
N SER A 47 6.09 -14.26 -1.83
CA SER A 47 6.27 -12.99 -2.55
C SER A 47 7.68 -12.81 -3.11
N ASP A 48 7.81 -11.82 -4.00
CA ASP A 48 9.09 -11.39 -4.52
C ASP A 48 10.05 -10.94 -3.39
N TRP A 49 11.34 -11.19 -3.60
CA TRP A 49 12.43 -10.96 -2.64
C TRP A 49 12.49 -9.51 -2.15
N ARG A 50 12.02 -8.55 -2.95
CA ARG A 50 12.00 -7.12 -2.63
C ARG A 50 11.20 -6.79 -1.38
N TRP A 51 10.27 -7.66 -1.00
CA TRP A 51 9.37 -7.46 0.12
C TRP A 51 9.85 -8.04 1.44
N PHE A 52 11.00 -8.72 1.44
CA PHE A 52 11.64 -9.35 2.59
C PHE A 52 10.75 -10.33 3.38
N ASP A 53 11.35 -11.41 3.84
CA ASP A 53 10.62 -12.38 4.64
C ASP A 53 10.49 -11.91 6.08
N ARG A 54 9.29 -12.07 6.64
CA ARG A 54 8.94 -11.80 8.06
C ARG A 54 8.93 -10.33 8.49
N GLU A 55 9.13 -9.37 7.58
CA GLU A 55 8.97 -7.96 7.87
C GLU A 55 7.54 -7.47 7.55
N ASP A 56 7.03 -6.54 8.37
CA ASP A 56 5.74 -5.86 8.16
C ASP A 56 5.92 -4.43 7.58
N ARG A 57 7.15 -4.10 7.17
CA ARG A 57 7.58 -2.83 6.57
C ARG A 57 8.42 -3.12 5.33
N SER A 58 8.47 -2.15 4.42
CA SER A 58 9.40 -2.19 3.28
C SER A 58 10.57 -1.26 3.55
N PRO A 59 11.83 -1.72 3.43
CA PRO A 59 13.00 -0.84 3.54
C PRO A 59 13.09 0.14 2.35
N TRP A 60 12.43 -0.17 1.24
CA TRP A 60 12.39 0.68 0.05
C TRP A 60 11.34 1.79 0.16
N TYR A 61 10.22 1.48 0.83
CA TYR A 61 9.07 2.38 0.91
C TYR A 61 8.59 2.47 2.36
N PRO A 62 9.11 3.44 3.14
CA PRO A 62 8.72 3.62 4.54
C PRO A 62 7.22 3.89 4.76
N SER A 63 6.52 4.39 3.73
CA SER A 63 5.07 4.62 3.77
C SER A 63 4.23 3.35 3.60
N LEU A 64 4.85 2.21 3.26
CA LEU A 64 4.15 0.94 3.08
C LEU A 64 4.17 0.09 4.35
N ARG A 65 3.01 -0.50 4.66
CA ARG A 65 2.84 -1.56 5.65
C ARG A 65 2.43 -2.86 4.97
N LEU A 66 3.12 -3.96 5.31
CA LEU A 66 2.98 -5.24 4.60
C LEU A 66 2.10 -6.22 5.38
N PHE A 67 1.13 -6.82 4.68
CA PHE A 67 0.20 -7.81 5.20
C PHE A 67 0.32 -9.11 4.41
N ARG A 68 1.15 -10.03 4.93
CA ARG A 68 1.49 -11.29 4.28
C ARG A 68 0.59 -12.45 4.72
N GLN A 69 0.20 -13.30 3.78
CA GLN A 69 -0.38 -14.61 4.08
C GLN A 69 0.62 -15.50 4.85
N PRO A 70 0.23 -16.11 5.99
CA PRO A 70 1.10 -17.04 6.71
C PRO A 70 1.30 -18.38 5.99
N ALA A 71 0.37 -18.77 5.12
CA ALA A 71 0.47 -19.94 4.25
C ALA A 71 -0.36 -19.71 2.98
N ARG A 72 -0.07 -20.45 1.91
CA ARG A 72 -0.81 -20.36 0.64
C ARG A 72 -2.31 -20.57 0.88
N GLY A 73 -3.12 -19.60 0.47
CA GLY A 73 -4.59 -19.64 0.58
C GLY A 73 -5.13 -19.18 1.93
N GLN A 74 -4.30 -19.01 2.96
CA GLN A 74 -4.72 -18.50 4.26
C GLN A 74 -4.74 -16.95 4.25
N TRP A 75 -5.75 -16.36 3.61
CA TRP A 75 -5.89 -14.89 3.56
C TRP A 75 -6.46 -14.27 4.83
N ILE A 76 -7.34 -14.96 5.54
CA ILE A 76 -8.05 -14.43 6.72
C ILE A 76 -7.08 -13.82 7.75
N PRO A 77 -5.98 -14.48 8.16
CA PRO A 77 -5.05 -13.88 9.13
C PRO A 77 -4.35 -12.61 8.64
N ALA A 78 -4.18 -12.42 7.33
CA ALA A 78 -3.62 -11.19 6.77
C ALA A 78 -4.66 -10.06 6.77
N LEU A 79 -5.90 -10.38 6.42
CA LEU A 79 -7.03 -9.45 6.40
C LEU A 79 -7.41 -8.99 7.82
N ASP A 80 -7.46 -9.89 8.81
CA ASP A 80 -7.78 -9.54 10.20
C ASP A 80 -6.74 -8.56 10.77
N ARG A 81 -5.45 -8.78 10.49
CA ARG A 81 -4.38 -7.84 10.90
C ARG A 81 -4.50 -6.49 10.21
N MET A 82 -4.93 -6.48 8.95
CA MET A 82 -5.14 -5.26 8.18
C MET A 82 -6.33 -4.46 8.71
N GLU A 83 -7.44 -5.14 9.03
CA GLU A 83 -8.61 -4.52 9.66
C GLU A 83 -8.23 -3.89 11.00
N GLN A 84 -7.54 -4.64 11.88
CA GLN A 84 -7.06 -4.13 13.16
C GLN A 84 -6.14 -2.90 13.01
N ALA A 85 -5.30 -2.88 11.97
CA ALA A 85 -4.46 -1.75 11.66
C ALA A 85 -5.29 -0.54 11.22
N LEU A 86 -6.27 -0.75 10.33
CA LEU A 86 -7.15 0.28 9.82
C LEU A 86 -7.99 0.93 10.93
N SER A 87 -8.50 0.14 11.89
CA SER A 87 -9.27 0.68 13.02
C SER A 87 -8.44 1.54 13.97
N ARG A 88 -7.12 1.37 14.01
CA ARG A 88 -6.20 2.12 14.89
C ARG A 88 -5.61 3.37 14.24
N GLN A 89 -5.62 3.42 12.90
CA GLN A 89 -5.04 4.51 12.13
C GLN A 89 -5.94 4.73 10.90
N PRO A 90 -7.05 5.48 11.03
CA PRO A 90 -7.68 6.04 9.86
C PRO A 90 -6.64 6.93 9.16
N GLY A 91 -6.46 6.77 7.85
CA GLY A 91 -5.33 7.32 7.09
C GLY A 91 -4.92 8.71 7.54
N ASP A 92 -3.73 8.81 8.14
CA ASP A 92 -3.22 10.09 8.64
C ASP A 92 -2.67 10.84 7.43
N ARG A 93 -3.39 11.88 7.01
CA ARG A 93 -3.09 12.60 5.78
C ARG A 93 -1.74 13.31 5.93
N PRO A 94 -0.69 12.96 5.14
CA PRO A 94 0.55 13.72 5.19
C PRO A 94 0.26 15.18 4.84
N ALA A 95 0.89 16.11 5.55
CA ALA A 95 0.74 17.54 5.27
C ALA A 95 1.06 17.77 3.78
N HIS A 96 0.11 18.35 3.06
CA HIS A 96 0.24 18.68 1.64
C HIS A 96 1.58 19.42 1.45
N LEU A 97 2.52 18.82 0.72
CA LEU A 97 3.66 19.55 0.20
C LEU A 97 3.09 20.58 -0.77
N SER A 98 2.93 21.82 -0.31
CA SER A 98 2.69 22.96 -1.17
C SER A 98 3.81 22.98 -2.21
N VAL A 99 3.46 22.62 -3.44
CA VAL A 99 4.28 22.98 -4.59
C VAL A 99 3.88 24.43 -4.88
N ASP A 100 4.71 25.35 -4.39
CA ASP A 100 4.70 26.74 -4.86
C ASP A 100 5.08 26.80 -6.36
#